data_AF-A0A2D7MIX1-F1
#
_entry.id   AF-A0A2D7MIX1-F1
#
_cell.length_a   1.000
_cell.length_b   1.000
_cell.length_c   1.000
_cell.angle_alpha   90.00
_cell.angle_beta   90.00
_cell.angle_gamma   90.00
#
_symmetry.space_group_name_H-M   'P 1'
#
loop_
_entity.id
_entity.type
_entity.pdbx_description
1 polymer ?
#
loop_
_entity_poly.entity_id
_entity_poly.type
_entity_poly.pdbx_seq_one_letter_code
_entity_poly.pdbx_strand_id
1 'polypeptide(L)'
;MDSTNSDLDLLENLSKKISDLIYQNKFNQISEIDAQRKALIKKIMESVIEKKKVKERIRKLVKNNISMIETSEKKLKILSKNQNRFSKRLKAYSFNK
;
A
#
# COMPACT_ATOMS: atom_id res chain seq x y z
N MET A 1 -14.94 -9.59 3.18
CA MET A 1 -14.69 -10.06 4.57
C MET A 1 -13.19 -10.11 4.76
N ASP A 2 -12.64 -9.30 5.68
CA ASP A 2 -11.20 -9.21 5.90
C ASP A 2 -10.68 -10.53 6.49
N SER A 3 -9.92 -11.30 5.70
CA SER A 3 -9.32 -12.58 6.09
C SER A 3 -8.46 -12.49 7.35
N THR A 4 -8.07 -11.27 7.74
CA THR A 4 -7.22 -10.99 8.90
C THR A 4 -8.02 -11.03 10.20
N ASN A 5 -9.29 -10.62 10.19
CA ASN A 5 -10.14 -10.68 11.38
C ASN A 5 -10.52 -12.12 11.71
N SER A 6 -10.85 -12.94 10.70
CA SER A 6 -11.10 -14.38 10.91
C SER A 6 -9.86 -15.12 11.44
N ASP A 7 -8.67 -14.75 10.98
CA ASP A 7 -7.41 -15.31 11.47
C ASP A 7 -7.14 -14.89 12.94
N LEU A 8 -7.55 -13.68 13.35
CA LEU A 8 -7.45 -13.21 14.74
C LEU A 8 -8.48 -13.90 15.67
N ASP A 9 -9.72 -14.08 15.21
CA ASP A 9 -10.75 -14.81 15.95
C ASP A 9 -10.32 -16.27 16.18
N LEU A 10 -9.74 -16.90 15.15
CA LEU A 10 -9.18 -18.25 15.26
C LEU A 10 -8.00 -18.28 16.25
N LEU A 11 -7.13 -17.28 16.24
CA LEU A 11 -6.01 -17.17 17.17
C LEU A 11 -6.47 -17.08 18.64
N GLU A 12 -7.52 -16.30 18.89
CA GLU A 12 -8.13 -16.19 20.21
C GLU A 12 -8.75 -17.51 20.67
N ASN A 13 -9.46 -18.20 19.77
CA ASN A 13 -10.06 -19.51 20.04
C ASN A 13 -9.01 -20.58 20.34
N LEU A 14 -7.91 -20.63 19.60
CA LEU A 14 -6.79 -21.54 19.88
C LEU A 14 -6.17 -21.26 21.25
N SER A 15 -6.05 -19.98 21.62
CA SER A 15 -5.49 -19.57 22.91
C SER A 15 -6.41 -19.95 24.08
N LYS A 16 -7.73 -19.76 23.94
CA LYS A 16 -8.73 -20.25 24.91
C LYS A 16 -8.65 -21.76 25.08
N LYS A 17 -8.60 -22.50 23.96
CA LYS A 17 -8.49 -23.97 23.98
C LYS A 17 -7.24 -24.46 24.69
N ILE A 18 -6.09 -23.81 24.50
CA ILE A 18 -4.87 -24.11 25.27
C ILE A 18 -5.09 -23.86 26.77
N SER A 19 -5.69 -22.72 27.15
CA SER A 19 -5.99 -22.40 28.54
C SER A 19 -6.90 -23.45 29.19
N ASP A 20 -7.94 -23.89 28.49
CA ASP A 20 -8.87 -24.92 28.96
C ASP A 20 -8.16 -26.27 29.16
N LEU A 21 -7.26 -26.64 28.24
CA LEU A 21 -6.47 -27.87 28.35
C LEU A 21 -5.47 -27.82 29.50
N ILE A 22 -4.87 -26.67 29.77
CA ILE A 22 -4.02 -26.45 30.95
C ILE A 22 -4.85 -26.66 32.22
N TYR A 23 -6.02 -26.02 32.31
CA TYR A 23 -6.92 -26.13 33.46
C TYR A 23 -7.38 -27.59 33.69
N GLN A 24 -7.61 -28.34 32.61
CA GLN A 24 -8.01 -29.75 32.64
C GLN A 24 -6.83 -30.73 32.80
N ASN A 25 -5.59 -30.26 32.97
CA ASN A 25 -4.36 -31.07 33.02
C ASN A 25 -4.13 -31.97 31.78
N LYS A 26 -4.68 -31.61 30.62
CA LYS A 26 -4.57 -32.37 29.36
C LYS A 26 -3.42 -31.86 28.49
N PHE A 27 -2.20 -31.98 29.01
CA PHE A 27 -1.00 -31.42 28.37
C PHE A 27 -0.61 -32.09 27.05
N ASN A 28 -0.98 -33.35 26.86
CA ASN A 28 -0.73 -34.13 25.64
C ASN A 28 -1.29 -33.47 24.37
N GLN A 29 -2.39 -32.71 24.47
CA GLN A 29 -3.05 -32.07 23.33
C GLN A 29 -2.55 -30.64 23.07
N ILE A 30 -1.78 -30.06 24.00
CA ILE A 30 -1.35 -28.65 23.89
C ILE A 30 -0.30 -28.46 22.79
N SER A 31 0.61 -29.43 22.61
CA SER A 31 1.71 -29.30 21.65
C SER A 31 1.23 -29.04 20.22
N GLU A 32 0.24 -29.80 19.76
CA GLU A 32 -0.33 -29.66 18.42
C GLU A 32 -1.07 -28.33 18.25
N ILE A 33 -1.87 -27.95 19.24
CA ILE A 33 -2.65 -26.71 19.22
C ILE A 33 -1.72 -25.48 19.27
N ASP A 34 -0.63 -25.56 20.05
CA ASP A 34 0.37 -24.49 20.12
C ASP A 34 1.17 -24.38 18.81
N ALA A 35 1.45 -25.49 18.12
CA ALA A 35 2.06 -25.45 16.80
C ALA A 35 1.16 -24.74 15.77
N GLN A 36 -0.15 -25.05 15.78
CA GLN A 36 -1.14 -24.36 14.94
C GLN A 36 -1.22 -22.87 15.27
N ARG A 37 -1.23 -22.52 16.57
CA ARG A 37 -1.23 -21.14 17.05
C ARG A 37 -0.02 -20.36 16.54
N LYS A 38 1.18 -20.93 16.63
CA LYS A 38 2.44 -20.32 16.15
C LYS A 38 2.44 -20.12 14.64
N ALA A 39 1.97 -21.10 13.87
CA ALA A 39 1.86 -20.99 12.42
C ALA A 39 0.90 -19.86 12.01
N LEU A 40 -0.23 -19.73 12.72
CA LEU A 40 -1.22 -18.68 12.48
C LEU A 40 -0.67 -17.28 12.79
N ILE A 41 0.07 -17.12 13.91
CA ILE A 41 0.76 -15.86 14.25
C ILE A 41 1.73 -15.46 13.12
N LYS A 42 2.54 -16.40 12.62
CA LYS A 42 3.49 -16.14 11.54
C LYS A 42 2.80 -15.65 10.27
N LYS A 43 1.71 -16.32 9.86
CA LYS A 43 0.88 -15.93 8.72
C LYS A 43 0.32 -14.51 8.87
N ILE A 44 -0.23 -14.19 10.04
CA ILE A 44 -0.78 -12.85 10.33
C ILE A 44 0.33 -11.80 10.22
N MET A 45 1.49 -12.04 10.84
CA MET A 45 2.63 -11.12 10.79
C MET A 45 3.13 -10.87 9.36
N GLU A 46 3.30 -11.94 8.57
CA GLU A 46 3.73 -11.83 7.17
C GLU A 46 2.71 -11.02 6.34
N SER A 47 1.41 -11.25 6.53
CA SER A 47 0.37 -10.48 5.83
C SER A 47 0.39 -8.98 6.16
N VAL A 48 0.67 -8.63 7.41
CA VAL A 48 0.78 -7.22 7.86
C VAL A 48 2.05 -6.57 7.28
N ILE A 49 3.17 -7.30 7.25
CA ILE A 49 4.42 -6.83 6.65
C ILE A 49 4.24 -6.55 5.15
N GLU A 50 3.60 -7.47 4.42
CA GLU A 50 3.34 -7.28 2.99
C GLU A 50 2.38 -6.10 2.73
N LYS A 51 1.30 -5.95 3.52
CA LYS A 51 0.42 -4.77 3.45
C LYS A 51 1.20 -3.46 3.67
N LYS A 52 2.16 -3.43 4.62
CA LYS A 52 3.00 -2.25 4.88
C LYS A 52 3.94 -1.93 3.70
N LYS A 53 4.62 -2.94 3.14
CA LYS A 53 5.49 -2.77 1.95
C LYS A 53 4.71 -2.27 0.74
N VAL A 54 3.53 -2.85 0.48
CA VAL A 54 2.65 -2.43 -0.61
C VAL A 54 2.21 -0.98 -0.42
N LYS A 55 1.80 -0.60 0.79
CA LYS A 55 1.41 0.79 1.13
C LYS A 55 2.56 1.77 0.89
N GLU A 56 3.78 1.42 1.28
CA GLU A 56 4.96 2.24 1.05
C GLU A 56 5.30 2.39 -0.44
N ARG A 57 5.20 1.30 -1.21
CA ARG A 57 5.37 1.33 -2.67
C ARG A 57 4.33 2.20 -3.37
N ILE A 58 3.06 2.13 -2.95
CA ILE A 58 2.00 3.01 -3.46
C ILE A 58 2.31 4.48 -3.16
N ARG A 59 2.72 4.81 -1.92
CA ARG A 59 3.12 6.20 -1.58
C ARG A 59 4.25 6.70 -2.47
N LYS A 60 5.26 5.86 -2.74
CA LYS A 60 6.37 6.20 -3.63
C LYS A 60 5.89 6.45 -5.06
N LEU A 61 5.01 5.59 -5.59
CA LEU A 61 4.41 5.77 -6.92
C LEU A 61 3.60 7.07 -7.02
N VAL A 62 2.77 7.36 -6.01
CA VAL A 62 1.98 8.60 -5.95
C VAL A 62 2.90 9.82 -5.97
N LYS A 63 3.94 9.85 -5.14
CA LYS A 63 4.91 10.96 -5.10
C LYS A 63 5.62 11.16 -6.44
N ASN A 64 6.04 10.06 -7.08
CA ASN A 64 6.67 10.13 -8.39
C ASN A 64 5.72 10.67 -9.46
N ASN A 65 4.47 10.19 -9.48
CA ASN A 65 3.46 10.63 -10.44
C ASN A 65 3.13 12.13 -10.27
N ILE A 66 3.00 12.62 -9.05
CA ILE A 66 2.79 14.05 -8.76
C ILE A 66 3.94 14.88 -9.35
N SER A 67 5.20 14.49 -9.09
CA SER A 67 6.37 15.18 -9.64
C SER A 67 6.40 15.18 -11.18
N MET A 68 6.04 14.06 -11.81
CA MET A 68 5.92 13.96 -13.27
C MET A 68 4.83 14.87 -13.83
N ILE A 69 3.69 14.99 -13.16
CA ILE A 69 2.61 15.89 -13.57
C ILE A 69 3.08 17.35 -13.44
N GLU A 70 3.63 17.75 -12.30
CA GLU A 70 4.10 19.12 -12.06
C GLU A 70 5.16 19.55 -13.09
N THR A 71 6.10 18.65 -13.43
CA THR A 71 7.13 18.92 -14.44
C THR A 71 6.52 19.06 -15.84
N SER A 72 5.54 18.22 -16.18
CA SER A 72 4.80 18.29 -17.44
C SER A 72 4.00 19.58 -17.56
N GLU A 73 3.30 19.98 -16.50
CA GLU A 73 2.54 21.23 -16.44
C GLU A 73 3.44 22.46 -16.61
N LYS A 74 4.60 22.48 -15.94
CA LYS A 74 5.61 23.54 -16.13
C LYS A 74 6.07 23.61 -17.58
N LYS A 75 6.34 22.47 -18.22
CA LYS A 75 6.75 22.41 -19.62
C LYS A 75 5.65 22.91 -20.56
N LEU A 76 4.40 22.49 -20.35
CA LEU A 76 3.24 22.97 -21.11
C LEU A 76 3.06 24.48 -21.01
N LYS A 77 3.20 25.04 -19.81
CA LYS A 77 3.13 26.49 -19.58
C LYS A 77 4.20 27.26 -20.36
N ILE A 78 5.43 26.74 -20.42
CA ILE A 78 6.52 27.34 -21.20
C ILE A 78 6.22 27.26 -22.69
N LEU A 79 5.81 26.10 -23.19
CA LEU A 79 5.47 25.89 -24.60
C LEU A 79 4.35 26.83 -25.06
N SER A 80 3.27 26.95 -24.27
CA SER A 80 2.18 27.88 -24.54
C SER A 80 2.64 29.34 -24.62
N LYS A 81 3.49 29.79 -23.68
CA LYS A 81 4.09 31.13 -23.72
C LYS A 81 4.92 31.35 -24.99
N ASN A 82 5.72 30.37 -25.39
CA ASN A 82 6.57 30.45 -26.57
C ASN A 82 5.75 30.50 -27.85
N GLN A 83 4.72 29.66 -27.97
CA GLN A 83 3.79 29.67 -29.11
C GLN A 83 3.08 31.02 -29.25
N ASN A 84 2.62 31.60 -28.14
CA ASN A 84 1.98 32.92 -28.14
C ASN A 84 2.94 34.02 -28.60
N ARG A 85 4.19 34.00 -28.13
CA ARG A 85 5.23 34.95 -28.59
C ARG A 85 5.53 34.79 -30.08
N PHE A 86 5.69 33.55 -30.55
CA PHE A 86 5.92 33.25 -31.96
C PHE A 86 4.76 33.74 -32.83
N SER A 87 3.52 33.43 -32.45
CA SER A 87 2.33 33.83 -33.19
C SER A 87 2.20 35.36 -33.29
N LYS A 88 2.51 36.10 -32.22
CA LYS A 88 2.55 37.58 -32.25
C LYS A 88 3.60 38.10 -33.24
N ARG A 89 4.81 37.53 -33.25
CA ARG A 89 5.89 37.92 -34.19
C ARG A 89 5.50 37.62 -35.64
N LEU A 90 4.97 36.43 -35.90
CA LEU A 90 4.53 36.02 -37.23
C LEU A 90 3.45 36.97 -37.78
N LYS A 91 2.46 37.31 -36.96
CA LYS A 91 1.44 38.31 -37.31
C LYS A 91 2.06 39.66 -37.66
N ALA A 92 2.95 40.19 -36.81
CA ALA A 92 3.60 41.48 -37.07
C ALA A 92 4.33 41.50 -38.42
N TYR A 93 5.04 40.42 -38.76
CA TYR A 93 5.71 40.33 -40.06
C TYR A 93 4.74 40.18 -41.24
N SER A 94 3.58 39.56 -41.05
CA SER A 94 2.57 39.46 -42.11
C SER A 94 1.85 40.78 -42.43
N PHE A 95 1.83 41.74 -41.50
CA PHE A 95 1.21 43.06 -41.70
C PHE A 95 2.18 44.12 -42.26
N ASN A 96 3.48 43.83 -42.35
CA ASN A 96 4.49 44.72 -42.95
C ASN A 96 4.72 44.43 -44.46
N LYS A 97 3.65 44.03 -45.15
CA LYS A 97 3.59 43.80 -46.60
C LYS A 97 2.52 44.71 -47.18
#